data_AF-A0AAV6AX93-F1
#
_entry.id   AF-A0AAV6AX93-F1
#
_cell.length_a   1.000
_cell.length_b   1.000
_cell.length_c   1.000
_cell.angle_alpha   90.00
_cell.angle_beta   90.00
_cell.angle_gamma   90.00
#
_symmetry.space_group_name_H-M   'P 1'
#
loop_
_entity.id
_entity.type
_entity.pdbx_description
1 polymer ?
#
loop_
_entity_poly.entity_id
_entity_poly.type
_entity_poly.pdbx_seq_one_letter_code
_entity_poly.pdbx_strand_id
1 'polypeptide(L)' 'ASIVQSASSVLLKLPGGAGWRLRCSGGAIALEPSVYLGRAAEARRTQQIVISGTVEAGEAVVKWGLRREAKPKA' A
#
# COMPACT_ATOMS: atom_id res chain seq x y z
N ALA A 1 -0.54 6.87 -5.42
CA ALA A 1 -0.94 6.44 -4.05
C ALA A 1 -0.49 7.51 -3.07
N SER A 2 -1.07 7.57 -1.87
CA SER A 2 -0.65 8.54 -0.84
C SER A 2 -0.65 7.90 0.54
N ILE A 3 0.41 8.14 1.32
CA ILE A 3 0.48 7.74 2.73
C ILE A 3 -0.40 8.70 3.55
N VAL A 4 -1.22 8.16 4.45
CA VAL A 4 -2.13 8.92 5.31
C VAL A 4 -2.15 8.36 6.74
N GLN A 5 -2.75 9.09 7.68
CA GLN A 5 -2.87 8.70 9.10
C GLN A 5 -1.50 8.33 9.72
N SER A 6 -0.55 9.27 9.68
CA SER A 6 0.77 9.13 10.30
C SER A 6 1.50 7.83 9.92
N ALA A 7 1.53 7.51 8.63
CA ALA A 7 2.20 6.32 8.08
C ALA A 7 1.63 4.95 8.51
N SER A 8 0.38 4.89 8.99
CA SER A 8 -0.34 3.63 9.27
C SER A 8 -1.26 3.16 8.15
N SER A 9 -1.41 3.97 7.08
CA SER A 9 -2.29 3.62 5.96
C SER A 9 -1.88 4.24 4.62
N VAL A 10 -2.32 3.62 3.52
CA VAL A 10 -2.16 4.12 2.15
C VAL A 10 -3.52 4.23 1.48
N LEU A 11 -3.80 5.39 0.87
CA LEU A 11 -4.95 5.59 -0.01
C LEU A 11 -4.52 5.42 -1.48
N LEU A 12 -5.24 4.56 -2.19
CA LEU A 12 -5.11 4.29 -3.61
C LEU A 12 -6.34 4.88 -4.31
N LYS A 13 -6.12 5.82 -5.24
CA LYS A 13 -7.16 6.36 -6.11
C LYS A 13 -6.99 5.74 -7.49
N LEU A 14 -8.02 5.05 -7.99
CA LEU A 14 -8.02 4.48 -9.32
C LEU A 14 -8.54 5.52 -10.34
N PRO A 15 -8.16 5.41 -11.63
CA PRO A 15 -8.63 6.32 -12.69
C PRO A 15 -10.17 6.42 -12.81
N GLY A 16 -10.92 5.41 -12.36
CA GLY A 16 -12.38 5.42 -12.32
C GLY A 16 -13.01 5.99 -11.05
N GLY A 17 -12.25 6.70 -10.21
CA GLY A 17 -12.72 7.31 -8.96
C GLY A 17 -12.93 6.34 -7.79
N ALA A 18 -12.80 5.03 -8.02
CA ALA A 18 -12.80 4.05 -6.94
C ALA A 18 -11.56 4.25 -6.05
N GLY A 19 -11.79 4.31 -4.73
CA GLY A 19 -10.74 4.36 -3.72
C GLY A 19 -10.52 2.99 -3.08
N TRP A 20 -9.28 2.70 -2.74
CA TRP A 20 -8.92 1.59 -1.85
C TRP A 20 -8.03 2.11 -0.74
N ARG A 21 -8.17 1.57 0.46
CA ARG A 21 -7.28 1.86 1.59
C ARG A 21 -6.62 0.60 2.09
N LEU A 22 -5.29 0.64 2.11
CA LEU A 22 -4.47 -0.28 2.88
C LEU A 22 -4.32 0.28 4.30
N ARG A 23 -4.54 -0.54 5.32
CA ARG A 23 -4.15 -0.25 6.71
C ARG A 23 -3.11 -1.27 7.16
N CYS A 24 -2.17 -0.84 7.98
CA CYS A 24 -1.13 -1.70 8.55
C CYS A 24 -0.87 -1.35 10.01
N SER A 25 -0.52 -2.36 10.81
CA SER A 25 0.06 -2.23 12.14
C SER A 25 1.16 -3.26 12.32
N GLY A 26 2.20 -2.95 13.09
CA GLY A 26 3.36 -3.82 13.28
C GLY A 26 4.46 -3.64 12.22
N GLY A 27 4.45 -2.52 11.49
CA GLY A 27 5.49 -2.15 10.53
C GLY A 27 5.34 -0.72 10.04
N ALA A 28 6.43 -0.16 9.51
CA ALA A 28 6.48 1.16 8.89
C ALA A 28 6.08 1.08 7.42
N ILE A 29 5.17 1.93 6.97
CA ILE A 29 4.76 2.03 5.56
C ILE A 29 5.63 3.04 4.81
N ALA A 30 6.06 2.66 3.61
CA ALA A 30 6.64 3.54 2.62
C ALA A 30 6.02 3.36 1.22
N LEU A 31 6.18 4.37 0.37
CA LEU A 31 5.92 4.29 -1.07
C LEU A 31 7.24 4.42 -1.81
N GLU A 32 7.64 3.37 -2.51
CA GLU A 32 8.94 3.31 -3.18
C GLU A 32 8.79 3.15 -4.70
N PRO A 33 9.74 3.64 -5.51
CA PRO A 33 9.80 3.33 -6.94
C PRO A 33 9.88 1.82 -7.19
N SER A 34 9.24 1.35 -8.25
CA SER A 34 9.27 -0.06 -8.65
C SER A 34 9.04 -0.20 -10.16
N VAL A 35 9.15 -1.42 -10.68
CA VAL A 35 8.89 -1.75 -12.09
C VAL A 35 7.88 -2.89 -12.14
N TYR A 36 6.79 -2.69 -12.88
CA TYR A 36 5.79 -3.73 -13.15
C TYR A 36 6.20 -4.50 -14.41
N LEU A 37 6.26 -5.83 -14.29
CA LEU A 37 6.66 -6.78 -15.34
C LEU A 37 5.56 -7.82 -15.65
N GLY A 38 4.29 -7.51 -15.37
CA GLY A 38 3.20 -8.48 -15.54
C GLY A 38 2.70 -8.68 -16.98
N ARG A 39 3.35 -8.06 -17.97
CA ARG A 39 3.06 -8.24 -19.40
C ARG A 39 4.37 -8.52 -20.14
N ALA A 40 4.33 -9.50 -21.05
CA ALA A 40 5.50 -9.87 -21.84
C ALA A 40 6.04 -8.66 -22.61
N ALA A 41 7.35 -8.45 -22.54
CA ALA A 41 8.08 -7.36 -23.20
C ALA A 41 7.64 -5.92 -22.81
N GLU A 42 6.85 -5.72 -21.75
CA GLU A 42 6.45 -4.39 -21.28
C GLU A 42 6.92 -4.14 -19.84
N ALA A 43 8.04 -3.42 -19.68
CA ALA A 43 8.46 -2.90 -18.39
C ALA A 43 7.81 -1.54 -18.14
N ARG A 44 7.06 -1.42 -17.05
CA ARG A 44 6.37 -0.17 -16.70
C ARG A 44 6.85 0.37 -15.37
N ARG A 45 7.31 1.62 -15.35
CA ARG A 45 7.59 2.34 -14.09
C ARG A 45 6.32 2.41 -13.25
N THR A 46 6.45 2.06 -11.98
CA THR A 46 5.36 2.08 -11.00
C THR A 46 5.88 2.51 -9.62
N GLN A 47 5.00 2.50 -8.64
CA GLN A 47 5.36 2.56 -7.22
C GLN A 47 4.85 1.30 -6.52
N GLN A 48 5.52 0.91 -5.45
CA GLN A 48 5.11 -0.17 -4.56
C GLN A 48 4.86 0.36 -3.15
N ILE A 49 3.94 -0.29 -2.42
CA ILE A 49 3.78 -0.08 -0.99
C ILE A 49 4.72 -1.06 -0.29
N VAL A 50 5.64 -0.54 0.52
CA VAL A 50 6.57 -1.33 1.32
C VAL A 50 6.13 -1.26 2.77
N ILE A 51 6.06 -2.40 3.44
CA ILE A 51 5.91 -2.49 4.90
C ILE A 51 7.21 -3.09 5.43
N SER A 52 7.95 -2.32 6.22
CA SER A 52 9.20 -2.77 6.85
C SER A 52 9.06 -2.83 8.38
N GLY A 53 9.86 -3.68 9.01
CA GLY A 53 9.89 -3.84 10.45
C GLY A 53 11.09 -4.68 10.86
N THR A 54 11.48 -4.58 12.13
CA THR A 54 12.55 -5.39 12.71
C THR A 54 11.94 -6.66 13.30
N VAL A 55 12.62 -7.79 13.11
CA VAL A 55 12.27 -9.04 13.81
C VAL A 55 12.84 -8.97 15.22
N GLU A 56 11.98 -9.00 16.23
CA GLU A 56 12.37 -8.93 17.64
C GLU A 56 12.03 -10.27 18.32
N ALA A 57 12.94 -10.77 19.16
CA ALA A 57 12.76 -12.03 19.89
C ALA A 57 12.36 -13.25 19.02
N GLY A 58 12.75 -13.25 17.74
CA GLY A 58 12.50 -14.34 16.80
C GLY A 58 11.17 -14.27 16.05
N GLU A 59 10.36 -13.22 16.26
CA GLU A 59 9.08 -13.03 15.58
C GLU A 59 8.89 -11.60 15.06
N ALA A 60 8.18 -11.45 13.95
CA ALA A 60 7.61 -10.18 13.51
C ALA A 60 6.20 -10.41 13.00
N VAL A 61 5.22 -9.69 13.56
CA VAL A 61 3.82 -9.79 13.15
C VAL A 61 3.39 -8.51 12.46
N VAL A 62 3.09 -8.61 11.17
CA VAL A 62 2.51 -7.52 10.38
C VAL A 62 1.04 -7.82 10.14
N LYS A 63 0.15 -7.02 10.75
CA LYS A 63 -1.29 -7.08 10.46
C LYS A 63 -1.63 -6.05 9.40
N TRP A 64 -2.21 -6.49 8.29
CA TRP A 64 -2.59 -5.61 7.20
C TRP A 64 -3.96 -5.95 6.65
N GLY A 65 -4.59 -4.97 6.00
CA GLY A 65 -5.86 -5.16 5.33
C GLY A 65 -6.06 -4.15 4.22
N LEU A 66 -6.47 -4.63 3.06
CA LEU A 66 -6.82 -3.83 1.89
C LEU A 66 -8.34 -3.86 1.71
N ARG A 67 -8.98 -2.69 1.75
CA ARG A 67 -10.44 -2.56 1.60
C ARG A 67 -10.79 -1.47 0.62
N ARG A 68 -11.88 -1.68 -0.12
CA ARG A 68 -12.47 -0.65 -0.97
C ARG A 68 -13.03 0.46 -0.08
N GLU A 69 -12.76 1.71 -0.43
CA GLU A 69 -13.39 2.86 0.22
C GLU A 69 -14.84 2.97 -0.23
N ALA A 70 -15.74 3.25 0.72
CA ALA A 70 -17.11 3.61 0.37
C ALA A 70 -17.08 4.90 -0.48
N LYS A 71 -18.02 5.03 -1.42
CA LYS A 71 -18.21 6.32 -2.11
C LYS A 71 -18.49 7.38 -1.04
N PRO A 72 -17.85 8.56 -1.11
CA PRO A 72 -18.25 9.68 -0.26
C PRO A 72 -19.74 9.94 -0.45
N LYS A 73 -20.48 10.17 0.64
CA LYS A 73 -21.87 10.62 0.55
C LYS A 73 -21.84 12.01 -0.09
N ALA A 74 -22.60 12.18 -1.17
CA ALA A 74 -22.75 13.46 -1.87
C ALA A 74 -23.31 14.54 -0.94
#